data_AF-A0A929SJ89-F1
#
_entry.id   AF-A0A929SJ89-F1
#
_cell.length_a   1.000
_cell.length_b   1.000
_cell.length_c   1.000
_cell.angle_alpha   90.00
_cell.angle_beta   90.00
_cell.angle_gamma   90.00
#
_symmetry.space_group_name_H-M   'P 1'
#
loop_
_entity.id
_entity.type
_entity.pdbx_description
1 polymer ?
#
loop_
_entity_poly.entity_id
_entity_poly.type
_entity_poly.pdbx_seq_one_letter_code
_entity_poly.pdbx_strand_id
1 'polypeptide(L)'
;MDLPNLKHLDVFYAVLDKFYPDWEKREDHYYLTEISFLMREVLNSPYTDETVINNLRVSEVKKYQTELNTLLNTPKEFLDWVLKHRMTASRSKMCQSKFIKPKRKYKKKKYQQLTLF
;
A
#
# COMPACT_ATOMS: atom_id res chain seq x y z
N MET A 1 -9.90 -31.00 16.24
CA MET A 1 -9.54 -31.06 14.81
C MET A 1 -8.39 -30.10 14.60
N ASP A 2 -7.16 -30.57 14.84
CA ASP A 2 -5.96 -29.76 14.66
C ASP A 2 -5.57 -29.79 13.18
N LEU A 3 -5.94 -28.75 12.45
CA LEU A 3 -5.49 -28.51 11.09
C LEU A 3 -4.15 -27.76 11.18
N PRO A 4 -2.99 -28.40 10.92
CA PRO A 4 -1.66 -27.76 10.99
C PRO A 4 -1.47 -26.63 9.97
N ASN A 5 -2.46 -26.41 9.11
CA ASN A 5 -2.55 -25.33 8.14
C ASN A 5 -3.41 -24.14 8.59
N LEU A 6 -3.86 -24.01 9.85
CA LEU A 6 -4.59 -22.80 10.28
C LEU A 6 -3.70 -21.75 10.96
N LYS A 7 -2.50 -22.12 11.43
CA LYS A 7 -1.61 -21.18 12.16
C LYS A 7 -1.30 -19.90 11.41
N HIS A 8 -1.25 -19.96 10.08
CA HIS A 8 -0.99 -18.77 9.26
C HIS A 8 -2.22 -17.86 9.14
N LEU A 9 -3.41 -18.43 9.26
CA LEU A 9 -4.67 -17.68 9.32
C LEU A 9 -4.87 -17.05 10.70
N ASP A 10 -4.45 -17.73 11.77
CA ASP A 10 -4.52 -17.19 13.13
C ASP A 10 -3.80 -15.85 13.26
N VAL A 11 -2.61 -15.72 12.66
CA VAL A 11 -1.85 -14.46 12.65
C VAL A 11 -2.61 -13.37 11.89
N PHE A 12 -3.22 -13.72 10.75
CA PHE A 12 -3.99 -12.77 9.96
C PHE A 12 -5.22 -12.26 10.71
N TYR A 13 -5.99 -13.16 11.34
CA TYR A 13 -7.14 -12.78 12.14
C TYR A 13 -6.74 -12.01 13.40
N ALA A 14 -5.63 -12.37 14.05
CA ALA A 14 -5.11 -11.59 15.19
C ALA A 14 -4.72 -10.16 14.80
N VAL A 15 -4.18 -9.95 13.59
CA VAL A 15 -3.94 -8.62 13.04
C VAL A 15 -5.29 -7.89 12.87
N LEU A 16 -6.28 -8.54 12.26
CA LEU A 16 -7.59 -7.94 12.07
C LEU A 16 -8.26 -7.54 13.40
N ASP A 17 -8.28 -8.42 14.40
CA ASP A 17 -8.89 -8.17 15.70
C ASP A 17 -8.20 -7.04 16.46
N LYS A 18 -6.87 -6.94 16.35
CA LYS A 18 -6.08 -5.87 16.99
C LYS A 18 -6.36 -4.49 16.38
N PHE A 19 -6.38 -4.41 15.05
CA PHE A 19 -6.45 -3.13 14.35
C PHE A 19 -7.87 -2.69 14.02
N TYR A 20 -8.72 -3.64 13.63
CA TYR A 20 -10.05 -3.42 13.11
C TYR A 20 -11.08 -4.23 13.92
N PRO A 21 -11.40 -3.80 15.15
CA PRO A 21 -12.48 -4.44 15.89
C PRO A 21 -13.77 -4.40 15.07
N ASP A 22 -14.50 -5.52 15.09
CA ASP A 22 -15.71 -5.76 14.30
C ASP A 22 -15.51 -5.78 12.77
N TRP A 23 -14.31 -6.08 12.28
CA TRP A 23 -14.05 -6.21 10.83
C TRP A 23 -15.00 -7.19 10.13
N GLU A 24 -15.45 -8.25 10.80
CA GLU A 24 -16.42 -9.24 10.28
C GLU A 24 -17.76 -8.62 9.87
N LYS A 25 -18.16 -7.52 10.53
CA LYS A 25 -19.44 -6.84 10.28
C LYS A 25 -19.32 -5.78 9.18
N ARG A 26 -18.13 -5.53 8.64
CA ARG A 26 -17.87 -4.46 7.66
C ARG A 26 -17.87 -5.02 6.24
N GLU A 27 -18.85 -4.64 5.45
CA GLU A 27 -18.97 -5.03 4.03
C GLU A 27 -18.06 -4.23 3.09
N ASP A 28 -17.52 -3.10 3.55
CA ASP A 28 -16.69 -2.22 2.73
C ASP A 28 -15.30 -2.79 2.41
N HIS A 29 -14.87 -3.81 3.16
CA HIS A 29 -13.53 -4.40 3.11
C HIS A 29 -12.39 -3.38 3.14
N TYR A 30 -12.64 -2.17 3.67
CA TYR A 30 -11.68 -1.07 3.62
C TYR A 30 -10.39 -1.42 4.36
N TYR A 31 -10.52 -2.15 5.47
CA TYR A 31 -9.43 -2.65 6.29
C TYR A 31 -8.38 -3.44 5.49
N LEU A 32 -8.77 -4.15 4.41
CA LEU A 32 -7.82 -4.88 3.57
C LEU A 32 -6.90 -3.94 2.78
N THR A 33 -7.43 -2.79 2.35
CA THR A 33 -6.63 -1.76 1.66
C THR A 33 -5.64 -1.09 2.60
N GLU A 34 -6.01 -0.97 3.87
CA GLU A 34 -5.14 -0.41 4.90
C GLU A 34 -4.02 -1.38 5.26
N ILE A 35 -4.34 -2.67 5.40
CA ILE A 35 -3.34 -3.72 5.59
C ILE A 35 -2.39 -3.79 4.40
N SER A 36 -2.88 -3.79 3.16
CA SER A 36 -2.01 -3.83 1.97
C SER A 36 -1.07 -2.63 1.92
N PHE A 37 -1.60 -1.44 2.20
CA PHE A 37 -0.81 -0.22 2.28
C PHE A 37 0.29 -0.31 3.33
N LEU A 38 -0.02 -0.80 4.54
CA LEU A 38 0.98 -0.94 5.61
C LEU A 38 2.05 -1.97 5.23
N MET A 39 1.68 -3.10 4.63
CA MET A 39 2.65 -4.09 4.17
C MET A 39 3.59 -3.51 3.11
N ARG A 40 3.06 -2.69 2.20
CA ARG A 40 3.86 -2.07 1.14
C ARG A 40 4.75 -0.94 1.64
N GLU A 41 4.19 0.04 2.37
CA GLU A 41 4.90 1.27 2.72
C GLU A 41 5.68 1.19 4.03
N VAL A 42 5.25 0.36 4.99
CA VAL A 42 5.96 0.19 6.27
C VAL A 42 6.95 -0.96 6.19
N LEU A 43 6.58 -2.06 5.52
CA LEU A 43 7.38 -3.28 5.47
C LEU A 43 8.12 -3.47 4.13
N ASN A 44 8.00 -2.54 3.19
CA ASN A 44 8.60 -2.61 1.85
C ASN A 44 8.29 -3.92 1.12
N SER A 45 7.07 -4.45 1.30
CA SER A 45 6.66 -5.67 0.62
C SER A 45 6.69 -5.47 -0.91
N PRO A 46 7.24 -6.43 -1.67
CA PRO A 46 7.42 -6.29 -3.13
C PRO A 46 6.12 -6.44 -3.93
N TYR A 47 5.02 -6.80 -3.28
CA TYR A 47 3.74 -7.08 -3.92
C TYR A 47 2.92 -5.81 -4.12
N THR A 48 2.11 -5.79 -5.18
CA THR A 48 1.19 -4.68 -5.42
C THR A 48 -0.02 -4.77 -4.49
N ASP A 49 -0.62 -3.61 -4.18
CA ASP A 49 -1.79 -3.53 -3.30
C ASP A 49 -2.93 -4.44 -3.79
N GLU A 50 -3.19 -4.45 -5.10
CA GLU A 50 -4.22 -5.31 -5.71
C GLU A 50 -3.98 -6.80 -5.47
N THR A 51 -2.74 -7.26 -5.64
CA THR A 51 -2.38 -8.67 -5.40
C THR A 51 -2.54 -9.02 -3.92
N VAL A 52 -2.07 -8.14 -3.03
CA VAL A 52 -2.17 -8.36 -1.58
C VAL A 52 -3.64 -8.39 -1.16
N ILE A 53 -4.45 -7.42 -1.57
CA ILE A 53 -5.89 -7.35 -1.23
C ILE A 53 -6.62 -8.60 -1.71
N ASN A 54 -6.40 -9.02 -2.95
CA ASN A 54 -7.06 -10.21 -3.50
C ASN A 54 -6.69 -11.47 -2.71
N ASN A 55 -5.42 -11.62 -2.36
CA ASN A 55 -4.95 -12.76 -1.57
C ASN A 55 -5.48 -12.72 -0.13
N LEU A 56 -5.52 -11.55 0.51
CA LEU A 56 -6.10 -11.38 1.85
C LEU A 56 -7.61 -11.70 1.85
N ARG A 57 -8.36 -11.33 0.79
CA ARG A 57 -9.80 -11.65 0.65
C ARG A 57 -10.10 -13.13 0.63
N VAL A 58 -9.26 -13.91 -0.06
CA VAL A 58 -9.40 -15.38 -0.16
C VAL A 58 -8.59 -16.11 0.91
N SER A 59 -8.05 -15.38 1.89
CA SER A 59 -7.27 -15.92 2.99
C SER A 59 -5.99 -16.66 2.55
N GLU A 60 -5.43 -16.36 1.36
CA GLU A 60 -4.14 -16.88 0.89
C GLU A 60 -2.97 -16.08 1.51
N VAL A 61 -2.78 -16.21 2.82
CA VAL A 61 -1.85 -15.37 3.60
C VAL A 61 -0.52 -16.04 3.95
N LYS A 62 -0.26 -17.25 3.43
CA LYS A 62 0.97 -18.02 3.69
C LYS A 62 2.24 -17.26 3.33
N LYS A 63 2.21 -16.52 2.22
CA LYS A 63 3.36 -15.76 1.69
C LYS A 63 3.65 -14.49 2.48
N TYR A 64 2.71 -14.08 3.33
CA TYR A 64 2.71 -12.79 4.04
C TYR A 64 2.95 -12.92 5.55
N GLN A 65 3.32 -14.11 6.02
CA GLN A 65 3.39 -14.41 7.44
C GLN A 65 4.41 -13.56 8.18
N THR A 66 5.55 -13.29 7.55
CA THR A 66 6.59 -12.45 8.13
C THR A 66 6.07 -11.03 8.30
N GLU A 67 5.41 -10.50 7.28
CA GLU A 67 4.84 -9.16 7.29
C GLU A 67 3.71 -9.03 8.31
N LEU A 68 2.77 -9.99 8.32
CA LEU A 68 1.64 -10.00 9.25
C LEU A 68 2.09 -10.13 10.71
N ASN A 69 3.08 -10.97 11.00
CA ASN A 69 3.68 -11.04 12.33
C ASN A 69 4.37 -9.72 12.72
N THR A 70 5.02 -9.05 11.76
CA THR A 70 5.65 -7.75 12.02
C THR A 70 4.58 -6.70 12.34
N LEU A 71 3.48 -6.65 11.58
CA LEU A 71 2.33 -5.79 11.88
C LEU A 71 1.75 -6.09 13.26
N LEU A 72 1.53 -7.36 13.59
CA LEU A 72 0.98 -7.78 14.88
C LEU A 72 1.84 -7.32 16.06
N ASN A 73 3.16 -7.32 15.92
CA ASN A 73 4.10 -6.86 16.95
C ASN A 73 4.32 -5.33 16.94
N THR A 74 3.89 -4.63 15.90
CA THR A 74 4.05 -3.18 15.81
C THR A 74 3.02 -2.46 16.70
N PRO A 75 3.39 -1.37 17.40
CA PRO A 75 2.46 -0.56 18.18
C PRO A 75 1.32 -0.02 17.32
N LYS A 76 0.08 -0.15 17.82
CA LYS A 76 -1.12 0.29 17.09
C LYS A 76 -1.10 1.78 16.79
N GLU A 77 -0.70 2.59 17.77
CA GLU A 77 -0.61 4.04 17.63
C GLU A 77 0.30 4.48 16.48
N PHE A 78 1.41 3.75 16.25
CA PHE A 78 2.31 4.03 15.14
C PHE A 78 1.64 3.74 13.79
N LEU A 79 0.98 2.58 13.66
CA LEU A 79 0.30 2.21 12.43
C LEU A 79 -0.88 3.13 12.13
N ASP A 80 -1.66 3.50 13.15
CA ASP A 80 -2.75 4.47 13.03
C ASP A 80 -2.21 5.85 12.61
N TRP A 81 -1.07 6.27 13.17
CA TRP A 81 -0.40 7.50 12.77
C TRP A 81 0.03 7.46 11.31
N VAL A 82 0.61 6.34 10.85
CA VAL A 82 0.99 6.13 9.44
C VAL A 82 -0.25 6.20 8.53
N LEU A 83 -1.34 5.51 8.89
CA LEU A 83 -2.58 5.54 8.11
C LEU A 83 -3.20 6.93 8.06
N LYS A 84 -3.13 7.70 9.15
CA LYS A 84 -3.64 9.09 9.21
C LYS A 84 -2.80 10.07 8.40
N HIS A 85 -1.49 9.85 8.33
CA HIS A 85 -0.54 10.71 7.61
C HIS A 85 -0.23 10.23 6.19
N ARG A 86 -0.82 9.10 5.77
CA ARG A 86 -0.61 8.57 4.43
C ARG A 86 -1.02 9.61 3.38
N MET A 87 -0.13 9.81 2.43
CA MET A 87 -0.37 10.71 1.33
C MET A 87 -1.38 10.04 0.39
N THR A 88 -2.58 10.61 0.26
CA THR A 88 -3.59 10.06 -0.65
C THR A 88 -3.04 9.98 -2.08
N ALA A 89 -3.46 8.99 -2.86
CA ALA A 89 -2.99 8.81 -4.24
C ALA A 89 -3.16 10.09 -5.09
N SER A 90 -4.24 10.83 -4.88
CA SER A 90 -4.49 12.13 -5.51
C SER A 90 -3.46 13.19 -5.10
N ARG A 91 -3.13 13.28 -3.81
CA ARG A 91 -2.12 14.21 -3.28
C ARG A 91 -0.71 13.81 -3.70
N SER A 92 -0.40 12.52 -3.73
CA SER A 92 0.86 11.96 -4.26
C SER A 92 1.06 12.32 -5.74
N LYS A 93 0.05 12.08 -6.58
CA LYS A 93 0.06 12.46 -8.00
C LYS A 93 0.21 13.98 -8.21
N MET A 94 -0.43 14.78 -7.36
CA MET A 94 -0.27 16.24 -7.38
C MET A 94 1.15 16.67 -6.99
N CYS A 95 1.76 16.05 -5.98
CA CYS A 95 3.14 16.38 -5.60
C CYS A 95 4.15 15.93 -6.65
N GLN A 96 3.98 14.74 -7.26
CA GLN A 96 4.81 14.30 -8.37
C GLN A 96 4.72 15.28 -9.54
N SER A 97 3.52 15.67 -9.97
CA SER A 97 3.37 16.63 -11.09
C SER A 97 3.88 18.04 -10.78
N LYS A 98 3.74 18.52 -9.53
CA LYS A 98 4.19 19.87 -9.14
C LYS A 98 5.69 19.96 -8.87
N PHE A 99 6.27 18.98 -8.19
CA PHE A 99 7.63 19.05 -7.65
C PHE A 99 8.62 18.16 -8.40
N ILE A 100 8.16 17.05 -8.99
CA ILE A 100 8.96 16.22 -9.91
C ILE A 100 8.63 16.69 -11.33
N LYS A 101 8.97 17.95 -11.66
CA LYS A 101 8.86 18.40 -13.04
C LYS A 101 9.78 17.50 -13.89
N PRO A 102 9.29 16.80 -14.93
CA PRO A 102 10.21 16.20 -15.88
C PRO A 102 11.06 17.33 -16.46
N LYS A 103 12.39 17.16 -16.49
CA LYS A 103 13.31 18.12 -17.12
C LYS A 103 12.75 18.41 -18.51
N ARG A 104 12.18 19.60 -18.73
CA ARG A 104 11.66 20.01 -20.03
C ARG A 104 12.83 19.91 -21.00
N LYS A 105 12.81 18.94 -21.91
CA LYS A 105 13.73 18.91 -23.05
C LYS A 105 13.37 20.12 -23.89
N TYR A 106 14.11 21.22 -23.73
CA TYR A 106 13.98 22.38 -24.60
C TYR A 106 14.27 21.91 -26.03
N LYS A 107 13.22 21.78 -26.86
CA LYS A 107 13.41 21.65 -28.30
C LYS A 107 14.01 22.97 -28.78
N LYS A 108 15.31 22.98 -29.09
CA LYS A 108 15.94 24.11 -29.79
C LYS A 108 15.13 24.37 -31.06
N LYS A 109 14.37 25.46 -31.10
CA LYS A 109 13.82 25.97 -32.36
C LYS A 109 15.03 26.36 -33.22
N LYS A 110 15.27 25.62 -34.30
CA LYS A 110 16.18 26.08 -35.37
C LYS A 110 15.54 27.37 -35.91
N TYR A 111 16.19 28.50 -35.68
CA TYR A 111 15.88 29.71 -36.44
C TYR A 111 16.19 29.40 -37.89
N GLN A 112 15.16 29.36 -38.74
CA GLN A 112 15.36 29.43 -40.18
C GLN A 112 15.93 30.81 -40.45
N GLN A 113 17.19 30.87 -40.88
CA GLN A 113 17.75 32.09 -41.42
C GLN A 113 16.97 32.40 -42.70
N LEU A 114 16.25 33.53 -42.68
CA LEU A 114 15.77 34.18 -43.90
C LEU A 114 17.01 34.60 -44.69
N THR A 115 17.35 33.85 -45.73
CA THR A 115 18.26 34.32 -46.78
C THR A 115 17.57 35.48 -47.49
N LEU A 116 18.01 36.69 -47.17
CA LEU A 116 17.75 37.89 -47.95
C LEU A 116 18.90 38.03 -48.95
N PHE A 117 18.50 38.18 -50.22
CA PHE A 117 19.27 38.45 -51.44
C PHE A 117 19.86 37.23 -52.17
#